data_AF-A0A1M5CBA4-F1
#
_entry.id   AF-A0A1M5CBA4-F1
#
_cell.length_a   1.000
_cell.length_b   1.000
_cell.length_c   1.000
_cell.angle_alpha   90.00
_cell.angle_beta   90.00
_cell.angle_gamma   90.00
#
_symmetry.space_group_name_H-M   'P 1'
#
loop_
_entity.id
_entity.type
_entity.pdbx_description
1 polymer ?
#
loop_
_entity_poly.entity_id
_entity_poly.type
_entity_poly.pdbx_seq_one_letter_code
_entity_poly.pdbx_strand_id
1 'polypeptide(L)' 'WQKIGGTWYYLKSSGAMATGWIQLGGKWYYLYSNGAMASNTWVGKYYVNGSGVWTKTR' A
#
# COMPACT_ATOMS: atom_id res chain seq x y z
N TRP A 1 -1.04 2.92 -9.75
CA TRP A 1 -2.14 2.39 -8.90
C TRP A 1 -3.25 1.91 -9.81
N GLN A 2 -3.86 0.78 -9.50
CA GLN A 2 -5.00 0.22 -10.21
C GLN A 2 -6.07 -0.16 -9.18
N LYS A 3 -7.32 0.25 -9.40
CA LYS A 3 -8.43 -0.06 -8.49
C LYS A 3 -9.26 -1.19 -9.10
N ILE A 4 -9.39 -2.31 -8.39
CA ILE A 4 -10.11 -3.50 -8.84
C ILE A 4 -11.04 -3.93 -7.71
N GLY A 5 -12.35 -4.00 -7.97
CA GLY A 5 -13.33 -4.42 -6.97
C GLY A 5 -13.34 -3.58 -5.69
N GLY A 6 -12.96 -2.29 -5.78
CA GLY A 6 -12.84 -1.41 -4.61
C GLY A 6 -11.46 -1.40 -3.94
N THR A 7 -10.60 -2.37 -4.23
CA THR A 7 -9.26 -2.51 -3.65
C THR A 7 -8.20 -1.89 -4.55
N TRP A 8 -7.21 -1.24 -3.96
CA TRP A 8 -6.07 -0.66 -4.68
C TRP A 8 -4.91 -1.64 -4.78
N TYR A 9 -4.27 -1.65 -5.95
CA TYR A 9 -3.09 -2.46 -6.28
C TYR A 9 -2.04 -1.55 -6.92
N TYR A 10 -0.77 -1.89 -6.76
CA TYR A 10 0.32 -1.20 -7.45
C TYR A 10 1.01 -2.16 -8.43
N LEU A 11 1.01 -1.81 -9.71
CA LEU A 11 1.78 -2.49 -10.75
C LEU A 11 3.08 -1.71 -10.96
N LYS A 12 4.20 -2.43 -10.94
CA LYS A 12 5.53 -1.91 -11.28
C LYS A 12 5.59 -1.58 -12.78
N SER A 13 6.64 -0.88 -13.21
CA SER A 13 6.85 -0.58 -14.64
C SER A 13 6.89 -1.81 -15.53
N SER A 14 7.30 -2.97 -15.01
CA SER A 14 7.28 -4.26 -15.71
C SER A 14 5.88 -4.88 -15.83
N GLY A 15 4.83 -4.27 -15.28
CA GLY A 15 3.49 -4.85 -15.15
C GLY A 15 3.35 -5.83 -13.99
N ALA A 16 4.43 -6.21 -13.31
CA ALA A 16 4.38 -7.09 -12.15
C ALA A 16 3.70 -6.40 -10.95
N MET A 17 2.85 -7.15 -10.24
CA MET A 17 2.21 -6.68 -9.01
C MET A 17 3.23 -6.49 -7.89
N ALA A 18 3.13 -5.40 -7.14
CA ALA A 18 3.93 -5.16 -5.95
C ALA A 18 3.30 -5.76 -4.70
N THR A 19 4.15 -6.22 -3.79
CA THR A 19 3.82 -6.76 -2.47
C THR A 19 4.83 -6.21 -1.46
N GLY A 20 4.48 -6.20 -0.18
CA GLY A 20 5.30 -5.64 0.89
C GLY A 20 5.29 -4.10 0.93
N TRP A 21 6.26 -3.55 1.65
CA TRP A 21 6.46 -2.10 1.74
C TRP A 21 7.05 -1.54 0.45
N ILE A 22 6.45 -0.47 -0.06
CA ILE A 22 6.98 0.28 -1.20
C ILE A 22 7.03 1.78 -0.88
N GLN A 23 8.00 2.48 -1.45
CA GLN A 23 8.12 3.93 -1.33
C GLN A 23 7.86 4.59 -2.69
N LEU A 24 6.89 5.49 -2.74
CA LEU A 24 6.50 6.23 -3.94
C LEU A 24 6.41 7.72 -3.60
N GLY A 25 7.24 8.55 -4.24
CA GLY A 25 7.24 10.00 -4.03
C GLY A 25 7.44 10.40 -2.56
N GLY A 26 8.35 9.71 -1.86
CA GLY A 26 8.63 9.94 -0.43
C GLY A 26 7.59 9.37 0.55
N LYS A 27 6.48 8.80 0.07
CA LYS A 27 5.43 8.18 0.89
C LYS A 27 5.57 6.66 0.89
N TRP A 28 5.35 6.05 2.05
CA TRP A 28 5.38 4.60 2.20
C TRP A 28 3.97 4.02 2.14
N TYR A 29 3.84 2.88 1.48
CA TYR A 29 2.60 2.11 1.35
C TYR A 29 2.90 0.64 1.58
N TYR A 30 1.93 -0.12 2.06
CA TYR A 30 2.05 -1.55 2.23
C TYR A 30 1.03 -2.30 1.35
N LEU A 31 1.51 -3.31 0.63
CA LEU A 31 0.70 -4.19 -0.20
C LEU A 31 0.78 -5.59 0.43
N TYR A 32 -0.36 -6.23 0.69
CA TYR A 32 -0.40 -7.60 1.19
C TYR A 32 0.18 -8.60 0.18
N SER A 33 0.32 -9.88 0.56
CA SER A 33 0.83 -10.93 -0.33
C SER A 33 -0.01 -11.12 -1.60
N ASN A 34 -1.31 -10.81 -1.53
CA ASN A 34 -2.21 -10.78 -2.70
C ASN A 34 -2.19 -9.45 -3.46
N GLY A 35 -1.30 -8.51 -3.09
CA GLY A 35 -1.13 -7.20 -3.71
C GLY A 35 -2.16 -6.14 -3.29
N ALA A 36 -3.13 -6.48 -2.45
CA ALA A 36 -4.10 -5.51 -1.94
C ALA A 36 -3.39 -4.46 -1.06
N MET A 37 -3.65 -3.19 -1.32
CA MET A 37 -3.12 -2.10 -0.50
C MET A 37 -3.77 -2.10 0.88
N ALA A 38 -2.96 -2.07 1.93
CA ALA A 38 -3.44 -1.76 3.27
C ALA A 38 -3.90 -0.30 3.35
N SER A 39 -5.06 -0.06 3.92
CA SER A 39 -5.57 1.28 4.22
C SER A 39 -6.29 1.28 5.57
N ASN A 40 -6.19 2.40 6.28
CA ASN A 40 -6.84 2.64 7.56
C ASN A 40 -6.60 1.52 8.60
N THR A 41 -5.39 0.94 8.60
CA THR A 41 -5.07 -0.24 9.41
C THR A 41 -3.61 -0.24 9.88
N TRP A 42 -3.32 -1.07 10.88
CA TRP A 42 -1.96 -1.31 11.35
C TRP A 42 -1.31 -2.46 10.56
N VAL A 43 -0.06 -2.26 10.16
CA VAL A 43 0.83 -3.26 9.56
C VAL A 43 2.01 -3.44 10.52
N GLY A 44 1.91 -4.42 11.41
CA GLY A 44 2.80 -4.52 12.56
C GLY A 44 2.69 -3.27 13.44
N LYS A 45 3.81 -2.60 13.70
CA LYS A 45 3.85 -1.34 14.48
C LYS A 45 3.61 -0.07 13.66
N TYR A 46 3.31 -0.19 12.37
CA TYR A 46 3.19 0.94 11.45
C TYR A 46 1.74 1.15 11.05
N TYR A 47 1.23 2.36 11.23
CA TYR A 47 -0.12 2.69 10.80
C TYR A 47 -0.13 3.28 9.39
N VAL A 48 -1.03 2.79 8.53
CA VAL A 48 -1.34 3.39 7.23
C VAL A 48 -2.73 4.02 7.27
N ASN A 49 -2.86 5.27 6.81
CA ASN A 49 -4.11 6.01 6.84
C ASN A 49 -5.10 5.54 5.74
N GLY A 50 -6.26 6.18 5.61
CA GLY A 50 -7.27 5.83 4.60
C GLY A 50 -6.78 5.86 3.15
N SER A 51 -5.73 6.63 2.86
CA SER A 51 -5.07 6.68 1.55
C SER A 51 -3.94 5.64 1.40
N GLY A 52 -3.76 4.76 2.39
CA GLY A 52 -2.69 3.76 2.43
C GLY A 52 -1.30 4.33 2.75
N VAL A 53 -1.21 5.63 3.04
CA VAL A 53 0.06 6.28 3.35
C VAL A 53 0.41 5.97 4.80
N TRP A 54 1.59 5.41 5.00
CA TRP A 54 2.16 5.28 6.34
C TRP A 54 2.34 6.66 6.97
N THR A 55 1.93 6.76 8.23
CA THR A 55 2.14 7.93 9.07
C THR A 55 2.83 7.53 10.35
N LYS A 56 3.73 8.39 10.83
CA LYS A 56 4.42 8.22 12.11
C LYS A 56 3.49 8.45 13.30
N THR A 57 2.38 9.14 13.06
CA THR A 57 1.36 9.51 14.05
C THR A 57 0.04 8.84 13.72
N ARG A 58 -0.47 8.04 14.66
CA ARG A 58 -1.89 7.70 14.79
C ARG A 58 -2.32 8.05 16.20
#